data_AF-A0A5D2K825-F1
#
_entry.id   AF-A0A5D2K825-F1
#
_cell.length_a   1.000
_cell.length_b   1.000
_cell.length_c   1.000
_cell.angle_alpha   90.00
_cell.angle_beta   90.00
_cell.angle_gamma   90.00
#
_symmetry.space_group_name_H-M   'P 1'
#
loop_
_entity.id
_entity.type
_entity.pdbx_description
1 polymer ?
#
loop_
_entity_poly.entity_id
_entity_poly.type
_entity_poly.pdbx_seq_one_letter_code
_entity_poly.pdbx_strand_id
1 'polypeptide(L)'
;MSRTKHTAAKKPRRKPSAAAAASPATASPHTRSCKTNLSQIRNLLFLKVTAKKTGGPGTPTPGKLKRPHRFRAGTRALQEIRKYQKTSNLLVPAASFIREVRAISYRFAPDISRWQAEALVAIQE
;
A
#
# COMPACT_ATOMS: atom_id res chain seq x y z
N MET A 1 56.43 -2.56 -11.23
CA MET A 1 55.52 -2.52 -10.06
C MET A 1 54.23 -3.22 -10.45
N SER A 2 53.98 -4.43 -9.93
CA SER A 2 52.91 -5.33 -10.33
C SER A 2 51.55 -4.89 -9.78
N ARG A 3 50.51 -4.91 -10.63
CA ARG A 3 49.13 -4.57 -10.26
C ARG A 3 48.37 -5.85 -9.91
N THR A 4 48.31 -6.18 -8.62
CA THR A 4 47.59 -7.35 -8.11
C THR A 4 46.09 -7.18 -8.33
N LYS A 5 45.47 -8.06 -9.12
CA LYS A 5 44.00 -8.17 -9.21
C LYS A 5 43.52 -9.10 -8.10
N HIS A 6 42.69 -8.58 -7.18
CA HIS A 6 41.93 -9.42 -6.26
C HIS A 6 40.66 -9.92 -6.97
N THR A 7 40.49 -11.23 -7.07
CA THR A 7 39.25 -11.85 -7.53
C THR A 7 38.32 -12.09 -6.33
N ALA A 8 37.08 -11.60 -6.40
CA ALA A 8 36.11 -11.76 -5.33
C ALA A 8 35.47 -13.16 -5.40
N ALA A 9 35.62 -13.96 -4.36
CA ALA A 9 34.98 -15.27 -4.24
C ALA A 9 33.46 -15.13 -3.98
N LYS A 10 32.63 -15.81 -4.79
CA LYS A 10 31.16 -15.87 -4.65
C LYS A 10 30.78 -16.86 -3.53
N LYS A 11 30.06 -16.38 -2.51
CA LYS A 11 29.51 -17.20 -1.42
C LYS A 11 28.25 -17.97 -1.88
N PRO A 12 28.07 -19.26 -1.54
CA PRO A 12 26.88 -20.00 -1.97
C PRO A 12 25.64 -19.58 -1.18
N ARG A 13 24.51 -19.43 -1.89
CA ARG A 13 23.18 -19.16 -1.31
C ARG A 13 22.65 -20.42 -0.64
N ARG A 14 22.37 -20.38 0.67
CA ARG A 14 21.59 -21.42 1.36
C ARG A 14 20.11 -21.28 0.97
N LYS A 15 19.51 -22.37 0.49
CA LYS A 15 18.05 -22.48 0.26
C LYS A 15 17.35 -22.75 1.60
N PRO A 16 16.16 -22.17 1.88
CA PRO A 16 15.37 -22.61 3.02
C PRO A 16 14.63 -23.91 2.69
N SER A 17 14.79 -24.91 3.55
CA SER A 17 14.08 -26.20 3.52
C SER A 17 12.67 -26.06 4.07
N ALA A 18 11.73 -26.73 3.41
CA ALA A 18 10.34 -26.87 3.81
C ALA A 18 10.19 -27.70 5.09
N ALA A 19 9.35 -27.22 6.02
CA ALA A 19 8.72 -27.90 7.15
C ALA A 19 7.77 -26.85 7.78
N ALA A 20 6.57 -27.10 8.30
CA ALA A 20 5.72 -28.28 8.42
C ALA A 20 4.29 -27.74 8.72
N ALA A 21 3.27 -28.52 8.40
CA ALA A 21 1.87 -28.23 8.67
C ALA A 21 1.53 -28.20 10.17
N ALA A 22 0.67 -27.27 10.59
CA ALA A 22 -0.19 -27.42 11.78
C ALA A 22 -1.37 -26.43 11.71
N SER A 23 -2.59 -26.97 11.74
CA SER A 23 -3.89 -26.28 11.77
C SER A 23 -4.11 -25.51 13.09
N PRO A 24 -4.95 -24.45 13.13
CA PRO A 24 -5.49 -23.94 14.39
C PRO A 24 -6.97 -24.33 14.57
N ALA A 25 -7.24 -25.01 15.68
CA ALA A 25 -8.57 -25.33 16.18
C ALA A 25 -9.23 -24.14 16.90
N THR A 26 -10.55 -24.18 16.90
CA THR A 26 -11.57 -23.29 17.44
C THR A 26 -11.34 -22.85 18.91
N ALA A 27 -11.38 -21.54 19.17
CA ALA A 27 -11.66 -20.98 20.50
C ALA A 27 -12.45 -19.67 20.39
N SER A 28 -13.61 -19.64 21.05
CA SER A 28 -14.58 -18.54 21.07
C SER A 28 -14.15 -17.41 22.03
N PRO A 29 -14.36 -16.11 21.76
CA PRO A 29 -13.97 -15.03 22.66
C PRO A 29 -15.14 -14.56 23.53
N HIS A 30 -15.02 -14.73 24.86
CA HIS A 30 -15.86 -14.00 25.82
C HIS A 30 -15.18 -12.70 26.27
N THR A 31 -16.01 -11.66 26.26
CA THR A 31 -15.80 -10.24 26.57
C THR A 31 -14.92 -9.92 27.78
N ARG A 32 -13.94 -9.02 27.60
CA ARG A 32 -13.53 -8.06 28.63
C ARG A 32 -13.31 -6.68 28.02
N SER A 33 -14.15 -5.73 28.44
CA SER A 33 -14.02 -4.30 28.18
C SER A 33 -12.73 -3.76 28.81
N CYS A 34 -11.81 -3.25 28.00
CA CYS A 34 -10.79 -2.31 28.46
C CYS A 34 -10.77 -1.08 27.54
N LYS A 35 -11.24 0.05 28.09
CA LYS A 35 -11.11 1.35 27.45
C LYS A 35 -9.62 1.70 27.46
N THR A 36 -8.94 1.55 26.32
CA THR A 36 -7.56 2.00 26.14
C THR A 36 -7.53 3.19 25.18
N ASN A 37 -6.83 4.24 25.64
CA ASN A 37 -6.78 5.56 25.06
C ASN A 37 -6.11 5.51 23.66
N LEU A 38 -6.84 5.95 22.62
CA LEU A 38 -6.45 5.86 21.21
C LEU A 38 -5.17 6.67 20.85
N SER A 39 -4.61 7.41 21.81
CA SER A 39 -3.37 8.18 21.64
C SER A 39 -2.11 7.32 21.65
N GLN A 40 -2.14 6.09 22.18
CA GLN A 40 -0.91 5.31 22.43
C GLN A 40 -0.49 4.43 21.23
N ILE A 41 -1.38 4.13 20.29
CA ILE A 41 -1.11 3.19 19.18
C ILE A 41 -0.35 3.84 18.01
N ARG A 42 -0.26 5.18 17.95
CA ARG A 42 0.34 5.89 16.81
C ARG A 42 1.87 5.97 16.78
N ASN A 43 2.57 5.44 17.79
CA ASN A 43 4.02 5.59 17.88
C ASN A 43 4.84 4.36 17.44
N LEU A 44 4.21 3.23 17.07
CA LEU A 44 4.93 1.99 16.76
C LEU A 44 5.04 1.65 15.26
N LEU A 45 4.87 2.63 14.36
CA LEU A 45 4.89 2.37 12.91
C LEU A 45 5.73 3.36 12.10
N PHE A 46 6.74 4.00 12.71
CA PHE A 46 7.68 4.82 11.96
C PHE A 46 9.12 4.61 12.41
N LEU A 47 9.68 3.46 12.07
CA LEU A 47 11.14 3.31 11.93
C LEU A 47 11.47 2.29 10.85
N LYS A 48 11.36 2.72 9.59
CA LYS A 48 12.07 2.08 8.46
C LYS A 48 12.99 3.12 7.85
N VAL A 49 14.18 3.23 8.43
CA VAL A 49 15.29 4.03 7.89
C VAL A 49 16.12 3.11 7.02
N THR A 50 16.11 3.31 5.70
CA THR A 50 17.13 2.78 4.80
C THR A 50 18.36 3.66 4.91
N ALA A 51 19.34 3.27 5.72
CA ALA A 51 20.60 3.99 5.88
C ALA A 51 21.62 3.55 4.82
N LYS A 52 21.95 4.45 3.88
CA LYS A 52 23.17 4.32 3.07
C LYS A 52 24.33 4.85 3.92
N LYS A 53 25.14 3.92 4.43
CA LYS A 53 26.30 4.17 5.30
C LYS A 53 27.44 4.81 4.51
N THR A 54 27.71 6.09 4.73
CA THR A 54 29.00 6.74 4.46
C THR A 54 29.53 7.30 5.78
N GLY A 55 30.79 6.99 6.07
CA GLY A 55 31.37 6.96 7.42
C GLY A 55 31.56 8.30 8.12
N GLY A 56 31.65 8.20 9.45
CA GLY A 56 32.03 9.24 10.39
C GLY A 56 31.42 8.95 11.77
N PRO A 57 32.21 8.80 12.86
CA PRO A 57 31.67 8.64 14.21
C PRO A 57 31.27 10.01 14.75
N GLY A 58 30.08 10.48 14.37
CA GLY A 58 29.43 11.64 14.96
C GLY A 58 28.29 11.16 15.85
N THR A 59 28.34 11.52 17.13
CA THR A 59 27.25 11.37 18.09
C THR A 59 25.92 11.83 17.47
N PRO A 60 24.83 11.04 17.58
CA PRO A 60 23.52 11.47 17.10
C PRO A 60 23.00 12.57 18.03
N THR A 61 23.29 13.83 17.71
CA THR A 61 22.63 14.97 18.33
C THR A 61 21.13 14.76 18.16
N PRO A 62 20.30 14.84 19.24
CA PRO A 62 18.84 14.75 19.14
C PRO A 62 18.33 15.99 18.38
N GLY A 63 18.48 15.97 17.07
CA GLY A 63 18.05 17.02 16.18
C GLY A 63 16.54 17.07 16.19
N LYS A 64 15.99 18.23 16.54
CA LYS A 64 14.57 18.61 16.40
C LYS A 64 13.90 17.80 15.29
N LEU A 65 12.93 16.96 15.64
CA LEU A 65 12.07 16.30 14.66
C LEU A 65 11.54 17.36 13.70
N LYS A 66 11.98 17.29 12.44
CA LYS A 66 11.51 18.22 11.40
C LYS A 66 9.99 18.12 11.36
N ARG A 67 9.31 19.27 11.52
CA ARG A 67 7.86 19.34 11.41
C ARG A 67 7.44 18.73 10.06
N PRO A 68 6.32 17.99 10.01
CA PRO A 68 5.84 17.43 8.75
C PRO A 68 5.61 18.56 7.75
N HIS A 69 6.22 18.42 6.57
CA HIS A 69 6.07 19.41 5.50
C HIS A 69 4.64 19.38 4.96
N ARG A 70 3.96 20.54 5.00
CA ARG A 70 2.63 20.74 4.41
C ARG A 70 2.77 21.52 3.11
N PHE A 71 2.14 21.01 2.06
CA PHE A 71 2.06 21.70 0.77
C PHE A 71 1.16 22.93 0.85
N ARG A 72 1.46 23.95 0.04
CA ARG A 72 0.58 25.11 -0.12
C ARG A 72 -0.73 24.68 -0.79
N ALA A 73 -1.79 25.46 -0.58
CA ALA A 73 -3.04 25.27 -1.30
C ALA A 73 -2.77 25.26 -2.82
N GLY A 74 -3.47 24.41 -3.57
CA GLY A 74 -3.27 24.25 -5.01
C GLY A 74 -2.10 23.37 -5.43
N THR A 75 -1.02 23.25 -4.63
CA THR A 75 0.15 22.43 -5.02
C THR A 75 -0.20 20.95 -5.19
N ARG A 76 -1.01 20.39 -4.30
CA ARG A 76 -1.49 18.99 -4.43
C ARG A 76 -2.46 18.82 -5.60
N ALA A 77 -3.37 19.76 -5.80
CA ALA A 77 -4.32 19.73 -6.92
C ALA A 77 -3.61 19.73 -8.28
N LEU A 78 -2.60 20.58 -8.47
CA LEU A 78 -1.81 20.60 -9.72
C LEU A 78 -1.02 19.30 -9.93
N GLN A 79 -0.53 18.66 -8.86
CA GLN A 79 0.11 17.36 -8.95
C GLN A 79 -0.89 16.27 -9.36
N GLU A 80 -2.09 16.27 -8.80
CA GLU A 80 -3.16 15.33 -9.13
C GLU A 80 -3.66 15.51 -10.57
N ILE A 81 -3.91 16.74 -11.01
CA ILE A 81 -4.30 17.05 -12.40
C ILE A 81 -3.27 16.49 -13.38
N ARG A 82 -1.97 16.79 -13.18
CA ARG A 82 -0.89 16.27 -14.02
C ARG A 82 -0.80 14.74 -14.00
N LYS A 83 -1.09 14.10 -12.85
CA LYS A 83 -1.10 12.64 -12.70
C LYS A 83 -2.24 12.02 -13.50
N TYR A 84 -3.47 12.50 -13.32
CA TYR A 84 -4.67 11.94 -13.97
C TYR A 84 -4.73 12.25 -15.46
N GLN A 85 -4.18 13.37 -15.92
CA GLN A 85 -4.08 13.64 -17.36
C GLN A 85 -3.03 12.78 -18.07
N LYS A 86 -2.04 12.24 -17.34
CA LYS A 86 -1.02 11.36 -17.92
C LYS A 86 -1.53 9.93 -18.16
N THR A 87 -2.52 9.49 -17.40
CA THR A 87 -3.04 8.12 -17.45
C THR A 87 -4.55 8.14 -17.53
N SER A 88 -5.15 7.43 -18.49
CA SER A 88 -6.60 7.32 -18.64
C SER A 88 -7.19 6.22 -17.75
N ASN A 89 -6.86 6.20 -16.46
CA ASN A 89 -7.45 5.23 -15.54
C ASN A 89 -8.83 5.69 -15.07
N LEU A 90 -9.76 4.75 -14.96
CA LEU A 90 -11.08 4.99 -14.38
C LEU A 90 -10.98 5.58 -12.97
N LEU A 91 -11.63 6.72 -12.75
CA LEU A 91 -11.63 7.42 -11.45
C LEU A 91 -12.67 6.86 -10.48
N VAL A 92 -13.75 6.29 -11.01
CA VAL A 92 -14.83 5.68 -10.23
C VAL A 92 -14.55 4.19 -10.05
N PRO A 93 -14.60 3.64 -8.81
CA PRO A 93 -14.42 2.21 -8.59
C PRO A 93 -15.49 1.38 -9.31
N ALA A 94 -15.04 0.35 -10.03
CA ALA A 94 -15.93 -0.50 -10.83
C ALA A 94 -17.07 -1.12 -10.01
N ALA A 95 -16.83 -1.52 -8.76
CA ALA A 95 -17.86 -2.12 -7.91
C ALA A 95 -19.04 -1.16 -7.64
N SER A 96 -18.76 0.12 -7.38
CA SER A 96 -19.80 1.12 -7.15
C SER A 96 -20.57 1.40 -8.43
N PHE A 97 -19.87 1.55 -9.55
CA PHE A 97 -20.47 1.81 -10.85
C PHE A 97 -21.39 0.67 -11.31
N ILE A 98 -20.94 -0.59 -11.20
CA ILE A 98 -21.73 -1.77 -11.59
C ILE A 98 -23.02 -1.88 -10.77
N ARG A 99 -22.99 -1.52 -9.48
CA ARG A 99 -24.20 -1.50 -8.64
C ARG A 99 -25.22 -0.48 -9.16
N GLU A 100 -24.77 0.72 -9.54
CA GLU A 100 -25.65 1.75 -10.09
C GLU A 100 -26.24 1.33 -11.45
N VAL A 101 -25.42 0.76 -12.33
CA VAL A 101 -25.90 0.23 -13.63
C VAL A 101 -26.99 -0.81 -13.42
N ARG A 102 -26.79 -1.75 -12.48
CA ARG A 102 -27.81 -2.77 -12.16
C ARG A 102 -29.06 -2.17 -11.52
N ALA A 103 -28.93 -1.19 -10.63
CA ALA A 103 -30.06 -0.54 -9.98
C ALA A 103 -30.94 0.20 -11.01
N ILE A 104 -30.31 0.91 -11.95
CA ILE A 104 -31.00 1.59 -13.05
C ILE A 104 -31.67 0.57 -13.97
N SER A 105 -30.93 -0.47 -14.37
CA SER A 105 -31.43 -1.49 -15.30
C SER A 105 -32.65 -2.23 -14.75
N TYR A 106 -32.62 -2.60 -13.46
CA TYR A 106 -33.76 -3.25 -12.81
C TYR A 106 -35.04 -2.40 -12.86
N ARG A 107 -34.91 -1.06 -12.85
CA ARG A 107 -36.06 -0.15 -12.93
C ARG A 107 -36.68 -0.08 -14.32
N PHE A 108 -35.89 -0.28 -15.39
CA PHE A 108 -36.35 -0.12 -16.77
C PHE A 108 -36.62 -1.45 -17.48
N ALA A 109 -35.82 -2.48 -17.19
CA ALA A 109 -35.90 -3.79 -17.82
C ALA A 109 -35.52 -4.88 -16.78
N PRO A 110 -36.47 -5.32 -15.93
CA PRO A 110 -36.19 -6.27 -14.85
C PRO A 110 -35.77 -7.66 -15.36
N ASP A 111 -36.07 -8.00 -16.61
CA ASP A 111 -35.74 -9.28 -17.23
C ASP A 111 -34.23 -9.40 -17.55
N ILE A 112 -33.53 -8.27 -17.70
CA ILE A 112 -32.10 -8.23 -18.07
C ILE A 112 -31.23 -8.26 -16.81
N SER A 113 -30.96 -9.47 -16.33
CA SER A 113 -30.13 -9.70 -15.14
C SER A 113 -28.64 -9.92 -15.44
N ARG A 114 -28.29 -10.30 -16.68
CA ARG A 114 -26.92 -10.68 -17.08
C ARG A 114 -26.27 -9.60 -17.92
N TRP A 115 -25.01 -9.32 -17.59
CA TRP A 115 -24.21 -8.27 -18.24
C TRP A 115 -22.86 -8.83 -18.67
N GLN A 116 -22.44 -8.46 -19.87
CA GLN A 116 -21.09 -8.73 -20.36
C GLN A 116 -20.10 -7.80 -19.66
N ALA A 117 -18.91 -8.32 -19.31
CA ALA A 117 -17.89 -7.51 -18.65
C ALA A 117 -17.43 -6.33 -19.51
N GLU A 118 -17.24 -6.54 -20.82
CA GLU A 118 -16.85 -5.50 -21.76
C GLU A 118 -17.92 -4.41 -21.91
N ALA A 119 -19.21 -4.78 -21.87
CA ALA A 119 -20.30 -3.81 -21.92
C ALA A 119 -20.29 -2.89 -20.69
N LEU A 120 -20.02 -3.43 -19.50
CA LEU A 120 -19.94 -2.62 -18.28
C LEU A 120 -18.77 -1.62 -18.32
N VAL A 121 -17.65 -2.02 -18.93
CA VAL A 121 -16.50 -1.11 -19.15
C VAL A 121 -16.85 -0.07 -20.22
N ALA A 122 -17.44 -0.47 -21.34
CA ALA A 122 -17.82 0.44 -22.42
C ALA A 122 -18.86 1.50 -22.03
N ILE A 123 -19.71 1.24 -21.03
CA ILE A 123 -20.63 2.26 -20.48
C ILE A 123 -19.87 3.30 -19.66
N GLN A 124 -18.72 2.93 -19.09
CA GLN A 124 -17.93 3.79 -18.20
C GLN A 124 -16.85 4.60 -18.93
N GLU A 125 -16.15 3.96 -19.89
CA GLU A 125 -15.13 4.59 -20.75
C GLU A 125 -15.69 5.77 -21.55
#